data_AF-A0A137PCP5-F1
#
_entry.id   AF-A0A137PCP5-F1
#
_cell.length_a   1.000
_cell.length_b   1.000
_cell.length_c   1.000
_cell.angle_alpha   90.00
_cell.angle_beta   90.00
_cell.angle_gamma   90.00
#
_symmetry.space_group_name_H-M   'P 1'
#
loop_
_entity.id
_entity.type
_entity.pdbx_description
1 polymer ?
#
loop_
_entity_poly.entity_id
_entity_poly.type
_entity_poly.pdbx_seq_one_letter_code
_entity_poly.pdbx_strand_id
1 'polypeptide(L)'
;MQLMSFFRMVDTDGSGQLSAIELQRALINGDWTPFSIETVCLLIDLFDRDFSGTLNFNEFRGVWGYLEQWRQLFFQFDSDKSGYLDQREVSQALRSFGFPVKDEFIHNLIRKFNRHASRITGRPITEHINFDTFIRCCVETKLSNDRFRALDPQNTGKITLSYDQVSLIVLNIYIELTHIFSLWILKQTNKMSHLSKLNLLLDILALYIYSYKELL
;
A
#
# COMPACT_ATOMS: atom_id res chain seq x y z
N MET A 1 19.89 -13.27 -16.59
CA MET A 1 18.55 -13.48 -17.17
C MET A 1 18.11 -12.15 -17.77
N GLN A 2 17.64 -12.10 -19.02
CA GLN A 2 17.19 -10.84 -19.62
C GLN A 2 15.84 -10.45 -19.00
N LEU A 3 15.65 -9.19 -18.61
CA LEU A 3 14.42 -8.74 -17.93
C LEU A 3 13.14 -9.04 -18.74
N MET A 4 13.24 -9.01 -20.08
CA MET A 4 12.17 -9.39 -21.00
C MET A 4 11.79 -10.87 -20.91
N SER A 5 12.76 -11.79 -20.71
CA SER A 5 12.44 -13.21 -20.55
C SER A 5 11.72 -13.47 -19.23
N PHE A 6 12.09 -12.73 -18.18
CA PHE A 6 11.38 -12.78 -16.90
C PHE A 6 9.96 -12.22 -17.05
N PHE A 7 9.77 -11.06 -17.68
CA PHE A 7 8.45 -10.49 -17.94
C PHE A 7 7.50 -11.49 -18.62
N ARG A 8 7.97 -12.15 -19.70
CA ARG A 8 7.17 -13.17 -20.41
C ARG A 8 6.86 -14.43 -19.59
N MET A 9 7.67 -14.72 -18.57
CA MET A 9 7.42 -15.84 -17.66
C MET A 9 6.34 -15.48 -16.64
N VAL A 10 6.27 -14.20 -16.25
CA VAL A 10 5.26 -13.68 -15.31
C VAL A 10 3.92 -13.44 -16.00
N ASP A 11 3.94 -12.98 -17.25
CA ASP A 11 2.79 -12.81 -18.13
C ASP A 11 2.22 -14.19 -18.54
N THR A 12 1.40 -14.75 -17.66
CA THR A 12 0.92 -16.14 -17.80
C THR A 12 -0.23 -16.26 -18.78
N ASP A 13 -1.00 -15.18 -18.97
CA ASP A 13 -2.09 -15.13 -19.95
C ASP A 13 -1.64 -14.63 -21.33
N GLY A 14 -0.40 -14.12 -21.44
CA GLY A 14 0.19 -13.66 -22.69
C GLY A 14 -0.44 -12.37 -23.20
N SER A 15 -1.06 -11.59 -22.32
CA SER A 15 -1.71 -10.32 -22.66
C SER A 15 -0.72 -9.20 -23.02
N GLY A 16 0.56 -9.39 -22.72
CA GLY A 16 1.59 -8.35 -22.85
C GLY A 16 1.53 -7.30 -21.75
N GLN A 17 0.71 -7.52 -20.72
CA GLN A 17 0.54 -6.65 -19.56
C GLN A 17 0.50 -7.50 -18.28
N LEU A 18 1.15 -7.07 -17.21
CA LEU A 18 1.14 -7.80 -15.95
C LEU A 18 0.03 -7.28 -15.04
N SER A 19 -0.89 -8.18 -14.70
CA SER A 19 -1.86 -7.93 -13.64
C SER A 19 -1.22 -7.98 -12.25
N ALA A 20 -1.90 -7.40 -11.25
CA ALA A 20 -1.49 -7.48 -9.85
C ALA A 20 -1.32 -8.94 -9.36
N ILE A 21 -2.15 -9.86 -9.87
CA ILE A 21 -2.09 -11.28 -9.47
C ILE A 21 -0.86 -11.95 -10.06
N GLU A 22 -0.56 -11.68 -11.34
CA GLU A 22 0.64 -12.23 -11.99
C GLU A 22 1.91 -11.72 -11.36
N LEU A 23 1.98 -10.40 -11.14
CA LEU A 23 3.11 -9.79 -10.47
C LEU A 23 3.28 -10.32 -9.03
N GLN A 24 2.18 -10.50 -8.28
CA GLN A 24 2.24 -11.09 -6.93
C GLN A 24 2.84 -12.49 -6.94
N ARG A 25 2.46 -13.34 -7.90
CA ARG A 25 3.01 -14.70 -8.03
C ARG A 25 4.49 -14.72 -8.33
N ALA A 26 5.00 -13.67 -8.97
CA ALA A 26 6.41 -13.56 -9.33
C ALA A 26 7.29 -12.93 -8.24
N LEU A 27 6.70 -12.19 -7.30
CA LEU A 27 7.42 -11.49 -6.25
C LEU A 27 7.37 -12.25 -4.92
N ILE A 28 8.56 -12.59 -4.42
CA ILE A 28 8.75 -13.34 -3.19
C ILE A 28 9.69 -12.53 -2.29
N ASN A 29 9.35 -12.49 -0.99
CA ASN A 29 10.16 -11.88 0.05
C ASN A 29 11.42 -12.72 0.34
N GLY A 30 12.38 -12.16 1.09
CA GLY A 30 13.58 -12.88 1.52
C GLY A 30 13.28 -14.13 2.37
N ASP A 31 12.12 -14.16 3.03
CA ASP A 31 11.62 -15.26 3.84
C ASP A 31 10.76 -16.29 3.07
N TRP A 32 10.83 -16.27 1.74
CA TRP A 32 10.07 -17.16 0.84
C TRP A 32 8.55 -16.96 0.86
N THR A 33 8.07 -15.92 1.53
CA THR A 33 6.66 -15.61 1.52
C THR A 33 6.28 -14.79 0.30
N PRO A 34 5.08 -14.98 -0.28
CA PRO A 34 4.63 -14.15 -1.40
C PRO A 34 4.46 -12.71 -0.94
N PHE A 35 4.68 -11.76 -1.85
CA PHE A 35 4.37 -10.37 -1.59
C PHE A 35 2.88 -10.18 -1.25
N SER A 36 2.60 -9.26 -0.34
CA SER A 36 1.26 -8.75 -0.07
C SER A 36 0.67 -8.15 -1.34
N ILE A 37 -0.59 -8.48 -1.63
CA ILE A 37 -1.28 -7.95 -2.81
C ILE A 37 -1.38 -6.43 -2.74
N GLU A 38 -1.51 -5.86 -1.55
CA GLU A 38 -1.54 -4.42 -1.35
C GLU A 38 -0.22 -3.75 -1.74
N THR A 39 0.91 -4.38 -1.42
CA THR A 39 2.23 -3.87 -1.83
C THR A 39 2.39 -3.97 -3.34
N VAL A 40 1.88 -5.02 -3.96
CA VAL A 40 1.89 -5.17 -5.43
C VAL A 40 1.02 -4.12 -6.11
N CYS A 41 -0.20 -3.89 -5.61
CA CYS A 41 -1.06 -2.82 -6.13
C CYS A 41 -0.40 -1.45 -5.98
N LEU A 42 0.22 -1.17 -4.82
CA LEU A 42 0.97 0.06 -4.62
C LEU A 42 2.10 0.24 -5.65
N LEU A 43 2.83 -0.83 -5.98
CA LEU A 43 3.87 -0.78 -7.00
C LEU A 43 3.30 -0.51 -8.39
N ILE A 44 2.13 -1.08 -8.71
CA ILE A 44 1.44 -0.79 -9.98
C ILE A 44 1.03 0.68 -10.01
N ASP A 45 0.34 1.17 -8.97
CA ASP A 45 -0.15 2.56 -8.89
C ASP A 45 0.96 3.61 -9.02
N LEU A 46 2.19 3.29 -8.59
CA LEU A 46 3.35 4.18 -8.70
C LEU A 46 3.94 4.27 -10.12
N PHE A 47 3.71 3.26 -10.97
CA PHE A 47 4.40 3.11 -12.26
C PHE A 47 3.47 3.00 -13.47
N ASP A 48 2.19 2.68 -13.26
CA ASP A 48 1.14 2.67 -14.27
C ASP A 48 0.86 4.10 -14.75
N ARG A 49 1.43 4.46 -15.91
CA ARG A 49 1.30 5.82 -16.47
C ARG A 49 0.12 5.95 -17.42
N ASP A 50 -0.31 4.83 -18.00
CA ASP A 50 -1.44 4.78 -18.91
C ASP A 50 -2.77 4.50 -18.19
N PHE A 51 -2.74 4.32 -16.86
CA PHE A 51 -3.89 4.04 -16.01
C PHE A 51 -4.65 2.77 -16.44
N SER A 52 -3.94 1.80 -17.02
CA SER A 52 -4.51 0.52 -17.44
C SER A 52 -4.91 -0.36 -16.25
N GLY A 53 -4.36 -0.11 -15.06
CA GLY A 53 -4.44 -0.97 -13.89
C GLY A 53 -3.57 -2.23 -14.00
N THR A 54 -2.66 -2.25 -14.98
CA THR A 54 -1.70 -3.32 -15.27
C THR A 54 -0.34 -2.72 -15.63
N LEU A 55 0.70 -3.54 -15.80
CA LEU A 55 2.03 -3.04 -16.18
C LEU A 55 2.44 -3.55 -17.56
N ASN A 56 2.68 -2.63 -18.49
CA ASN A 56 3.41 -2.98 -19.71
C ASN A 56 4.91 -3.19 -19.40
N PHE A 57 5.68 -3.70 -20.37
CA PHE A 57 7.10 -4.02 -20.16
C PHE A 57 7.95 -2.82 -19.70
N ASN A 58 7.67 -1.61 -20.18
CA ASN A 58 8.44 -0.42 -19.82
C ASN A 58 8.18 -0.01 -18.37
N GLU A 59 6.95 -0.10 -17.91
CA GLU A 59 6.57 0.18 -16.52
C GLU A 59 7.09 -0.90 -15.58
N PHE A 60 6.97 -2.17 -15.97
CA PHE A 60 7.56 -3.29 -15.25
C PHE A 60 9.09 -3.12 -15.07
N ARG A 61 9.80 -2.63 -16.08
CA ARG A 61 11.22 -2.31 -15.95
C ARG A 61 11.48 -1.26 -14.87
N GLY A 62 10.62 -0.25 -14.77
CA GLY A 62 10.65 0.74 -13.70
C GLY A 62 10.47 0.09 -12.32
N VAL A 63 9.43 -0.73 -12.17
CA VAL A 63 9.14 -1.48 -10.94
C VAL A 63 10.32 -2.37 -10.54
N TRP A 64 10.91 -3.10 -11.50
CA TRP A 64 12.04 -3.99 -11.22
C TRP A 64 13.27 -3.23 -10.71
N GLY A 65 13.64 -2.13 -11.37
CA GLY A 65 14.74 -1.28 -10.94
C GLY A 65 14.48 -0.60 -9.59
N TYR A 66 13.22 -0.27 -9.29
CA TYR A 66 12.81 0.25 -8.00
C TYR A 66 12.97 -0.80 -6.89
N LEU A 67 12.51 -2.03 -7.13
CA LEU A 67 12.65 -3.15 -6.19
C LEU A 67 14.13 -3.52 -5.94
N GLU A 68 14.99 -3.44 -6.94
CA GLU A 68 16.44 -3.64 -6.76
C GLU A 68 17.06 -2.60 -5.83
N GLN A 69 16.70 -1.32 -5.97
CA GLN A 69 17.16 -0.27 -5.06
C GLN A 69 16.65 -0.49 -3.64
N TRP A 70 15.37 -0.84 -3.48
CA TRP A 70 14.82 -1.16 -2.16
C TRP A 70 15.48 -2.38 -1.52
N ARG A 71 15.82 -3.42 -2.31
CA ARG A 71 16.55 -4.59 -1.81
C ARG A 71 17.92 -4.19 -1.25
N GLN A 72 18.65 -3.32 -1.95
CA GLN A 72 19.95 -2.84 -1.46
C GLN A 72 19.81 -2.09 -0.14
N LEU A 73 18.80 -1.22 -0.01
CA LEU A 73 18.52 -0.51 1.23
C LEU A 73 18.11 -1.46 2.36
N PHE A 74 17.24 -2.43 2.07
CA PHE A 74 16.80 -3.42 3.05
C PHE A 74 18.00 -4.19 3.62
N PHE A 75 18.88 -4.72 2.75
CA PHE A 75 20.09 -5.42 3.18
C PHE A 75 21.12 -4.54 3.89
N GLN A 76 21.10 -3.22 3.65
CA GLN A 76 21.95 -2.28 4.35
C GLN A 76 21.50 -2.08 5.81
N PHE A 77 20.19 -2.14 6.06
CA PHE A 77 19.62 -1.93 7.40
C PHE A 77 19.45 -3.24 8.18
N ASP A 78 19.23 -4.38 7.51
CA ASP A 78 19.21 -5.74 8.09
C ASP A 78 20.63 -6.13 8.55
N SER A 79 20.98 -5.70 9.75
CA SER A 79 22.33 -5.77 10.29
C SER A 79 22.66 -7.18 10.77
N ASP A 80 21.66 -7.90 11.27
CA ASP A 80 21.80 -9.28 11.71
C ASP A 80 21.61 -10.31 10.57
N LYS A 81 21.20 -9.84 9.37
CA LYS A 81 20.93 -10.66 8.19
C LYS A 81 19.85 -11.71 8.45
N SER A 82 18.89 -11.38 9.30
CA SER A 82 17.76 -12.25 9.62
C SER A 82 16.79 -12.38 8.45
N GLY A 83 16.85 -11.48 7.46
CA GLY A 83 15.85 -11.38 6.40
C GLY A 83 14.61 -10.61 6.83
N TYR A 84 14.62 -10.03 8.02
CA TYR A 84 13.58 -9.18 8.59
C TYR A 84 14.22 -7.91 9.16
N LEU A 85 13.42 -6.86 9.36
CA LEU A 85 13.85 -5.67 10.08
C LEU A 85 13.14 -5.58 11.42
N ASP A 86 13.91 -5.39 12.50
CA ASP A 86 13.38 -5.08 13.81
C ASP A 86 13.04 -3.58 13.97
N GLN A 87 12.48 -3.20 15.12
CA GLN A 87 12.12 -1.80 15.38
C GLN A 87 13.31 -0.84 15.30
N ARG A 88 14.51 -1.26 15.73
CA ARG A 88 15.71 -0.42 15.74
C ARG A 88 16.20 -0.18 14.32
N GLU A 89 16.23 -1.22 13.50
CA GLU A 89 16.65 -1.16 12.10
C GLU A 89 15.68 -0.31 11.27
N VAL A 90 14.37 -0.47 11.49
CA VAL A 90 13.35 0.39 10.86
C VAL A 90 13.49 1.84 11.31
N SER A 91 13.77 2.08 12.60
CA SER A 91 14.02 3.42 13.13
C SER A 91 15.22 4.07 12.45
N GLN A 92 16.31 3.33 12.31
CA GLN A 92 17.50 3.78 11.60
C GLN A 92 17.22 4.08 10.12
N ALA A 93 16.47 3.23 9.44
CA ALA A 93 16.11 3.40 8.04
C ALA A 93 15.28 4.67 7.81
N LEU A 94 14.17 4.83 8.54
CA LEU A 94 13.27 5.97 8.38
C LEU A 94 13.96 7.30 8.73
N ARG A 95 14.82 7.32 9.76
CA ARG A 95 15.62 8.50 10.10
C ARG A 95 16.67 8.81 9.03
N SER A 96 17.30 7.78 8.45
CA SER A 96 18.27 7.94 7.35
C SER A 96 17.61 8.50 6.07
N PHE A 97 16.33 8.23 5.86
CA PHE A 97 15.53 8.85 4.80
C PHE A 97 15.08 10.29 5.11
N GLY A 98 15.42 10.83 6.29
CA GLY A 98 15.12 12.20 6.68
C GLY A 98 13.74 12.39 7.33
N PHE A 99 13.05 11.30 7.70
CA PHE A 99 11.77 11.41 8.38
C PHE A 99 11.95 11.74 9.87
N PRO A 100 11.28 12.79 10.41
CA PRO A 100 11.39 13.17 11.82
C PRO A 100 10.48 12.28 12.70
N VAL A 101 10.68 10.97 12.66
CA VAL A 101 9.85 9.98 13.35
C VAL A 101 10.41 9.60 14.73
N LYS A 102 9.54 9.60 15.74
CA LYS A 102 9.85 9.13 17.10
C LYS A 102 9.68 7.61 17.20
N ASP A 103 10.38 6.98 18.13
CA ASP A 103 10.32 5.51 18.31
C ASP A 103 8.91 5.00 18.65
N GLU A 104 8.11 5.80 19.37
CA GLU A 104 6.70 5.47 19.65
C GLU A 104 5.86 5.43 18.36
N PHE A 105 6.09 6.35 17.42
CA PHE A 105 5.41 6.35 16.14
C PHE A 105 5.79 5.10 15.33
N ILE A 106 7.09 4.78 15.28
CA ILE A 106 7.60 3.61 14.56
C ILE A 106 7.03 2.31 15.14
N HIS A 107 6.96 2.19 16.46
CA HIS A 107 6.33 1.06 17.14
C HIS A 107 4.88 0.85 16.72
N ASN A 108 4.11 1.95 16.71
CA ASN A 108 2.71 1.93 16.31
C ASN A 108 2.55 1.65 14.81
N LEU A 109 3.46 2.15 13.98
CA LEU A 109 3.52 1.88 12.54
C LEU A 109 3.69 0.38 12.28
N ILE A 110 4.75 -0.23 12.84
CA ILE A 110 5.05 -1.66 12.69
C ILE A 110 3.87 -2.52 13.14
N ARG A 111 3.34 -2.25 14.35
CA ARG A 111 2.16 -2.97 14.86
C ARG A 111 0.95 -2.85 13.95
N LYS A 112 0.71 -1.67 13.36
CA LYS A 112 -0.44 -1.43 12.49
C LYS A 112 -0.34 -2.27 11.21
N PHE A 113 0.82 -2.27 10.56
CA PHE A 113 1.05 -3.07 9.36
C PHE A 113 1.04 -4.57 9.64
N ASN A 114 1.70 -5.03 10.71
CA ASN A 114 1.73 -6.45 11.06
C ASN A 114 0.34 -6.98 11.46
N ARG A 115 -0.47 -6.20 12.18
CA ARG A 115 -1.87 -6.55 12.47
C ARG A 115 -2.72 -6.63 11.20
N HIS A 116 -2.51 -5.72 10.26
CA HIS A 116 -3.22 -5.73 8.99
C HIS A 116 -2.85 -6.97 8.16
N ALA A 117 -1.56 -7.25 8.00
CA ALA A 117 -1.07 -8.45 7.32
C ALA A 117 -1.56 -9.74 8.00
N SER A 118 -1.55 -9.79 9.33
CA SER A 118 -2.07 -10.92 10.12
C SER A 118 -3.56 -11.18 9.86
N ARG A 119 -4.40 -10.13 9.76
CA ARG A 119 -5.84 -10.28 9.46
C ARG A 119 -6.10 -10.85 8.06
N ILE A 120 -5.27 -10.49 7.09
CA ILE A 120 -5.43 -10.94 5.69
C ILE A 120 -4.89 -12.35 5.50
N THR A 121 -3.74 -12.65 6.10
CA THR A 121 -3.00 -13.89 5.84
C THR A 121 -3.21 -14.97 6.91
N GLY A 122 -3.79 -14.62 8.07
CA GLY A 122 -3.89 -15.50 9.24
C GLY A 122 -2.57 -15.72 9.99
N ARG A 123 -1.47 -15.06 9.58
CA ARG A 123 -0.15 -15.22 10.20
C ARG A 123 -0.08 -14.58 11.59
N PRO A 124 0.75 -15.10 12.50
CA PRO A 124 0.96 -14.49 13.81
C PRO A 124 1.51 -13.07 13.67
N ILE A 125 1.11 -12.18 14.57
CA ILE A 125 1.66 -10.82 14.64
C ILE A 125 3.10 -10.91 15.14
N THR A 126 4.05 -10.47 14.32
CA THR A 126 5.47 -10.38 14.67
C THR A 126 5.83 -8.95 15.09
N GLU A 127 6.97 -8.78 15.74
CA GLU A 127 7.57 -7.46 15.99
C GLU A 127 8.53 -7.02 14.87
N HIS A 128 8.86 -7.94 13.97
CA HIS A 128 9.70 -7.70 12.80
C HIS A 128 8.85 -7.49 11.55
N ILE A 129 9.40 -6.78 10.56
CA ILE A 129 8.79 -6.60 9.24
C ILE A 129 9.63 -7.25 8.15
N ASN A 130 8.98 -7.87 7.17
CA ASN A 130 9.63 -8.43 5.98
C ASN A 130 9.78 -7.35 4.89
N PHE A 131 10.38 -7.74 3.77
CA PHE A 131 10.81 -6.82 2.71
C PHE A 131 9.66 -6.01 2.08
N ASP A 132 8.57 -6.65 1.68
CA ASP A 132 7.41 -5.96 1.10
C ASP A 132 6.73 -5.01 2.10
N THR A 133 6.57 -5.43 3.36
CA THR A 133 6.03 -4.58 4.42
C THR A 133 6.93 -3.38 4.66
N PHE A 134 8.25 -3.53 4.60
CA PHE A 134 9.19 -2.41 4.69
C PHE A 134 9.02 -1.40 3.54
N ILE A 135 8.90 -1.87 2.30
CA ILE A 135 8.63 -0.99 1.14
C ILE A 135 7.33 -0.22 1.38
N ARG A 136 6.25 -0.91 1.74
CA ARG A 136 4.95 -0.31 1.99
C ARG A 136 4.99 0.73 3.11
N CYS A 137 5.61 0.39 4.25
CA CYS A 137 5.83 1.29 5.36
C CYS A 137 6.53 2.58 4.91
N CYS A 138 7.62 2.47 4.14
CA CYS A 138 8.39 3.63 3.72
C CYS A 138 7.65 4.50 2.72
N VAL A 139 6.99 3.90 1.72
CA VAL A 139 6.23 4.63 0.71
C VAL A 139 5.03 5.34 1.36
N GLU A 140 4.25 4.66 2.19
CA GLU A 140 3.11 5.28 2.87
C GLU A 140 3.56 6.37 3.85
N THR A 141 4.67 6.16 4.57
CA THR A 141 5.26 7.19 5.45
C THR A 141 5.71 8.40 4.64
N LYS A 142 6.34 8.20 3.48
CA LYS A 142 6.73 9.28 2.58
C LYS A 142 5.52 10.09 2.11
N LEU A 143 4.50 9.42 1.59
CA LEU A 143 3.27 10.07 1.12
C LEU A 143 2.57 10.84 2.24
N SER A 144 2.50 10.26 3.44
CA SER A 144 1.93 10.93 4.61
C SER A 144 2.76 12.15 5.04
N ASN A 145 4.09 12.03 5.03
CA ASN A 145 5.00 13.14 5.30
C ASN A 145 4.86 14.26 4.26
N ASP A 146 4.81 13.92 2.96
CA ASP A 146 4.70 14.93 1.89
C ASP A 146 3.39 15.72 2.02
N ARG A 147 2.28 15.05 2.36
CA ARG A 147 1.00 15.70 2.69
C ARG A 147 1.08 16.59 3.93
N PHE A 148 1.76 16.12 4.98
CA PHE A 148 1.98 16.92 6.18
C PHE A 148 2.82 18.17 5.88
N ARG A 149 3.88 18.04 5.07
CA ARG A 149 4.75 19.14 4.66
C ARG A 149 4.03 20.19 3.83
N ALA A 150 3.07 19.79 3.00
CA ALA A 150 2.21 20.73 2.30
C ALA A 150 1.40 21.63 3.27
N LEU A 151 1.11 21.15 4.48
CA LEU A 151 0.41 21.87 5.55
C LEU A 151 1.35 22.54 6.57
N ASP A 152 2.65 22.27 6.51
CA ASP A 152 3.69 22.86 7.39
C ASP A 152 4.80 23.55 6.58
N PRO A 153 4.49 24.69 5.90
CA PRO A 153 5.47 25.38 5.04
C PRO A 153 6.71 25.88 5.80
N GLN A 154 6.57 26.09 7.11
CA GLN A 154 7.64 26.59 7.97
C GLN A 154 8.49 25.46 8.58
N ASN A 155 8.19 24.18 8.26
CA ASN A 155 8.93 23.01 8.76
C ASN A 155 9.02 22.99 10.31
N THR A 156 7.94 23.38 10.99
CA THR A 156 7.89 23.43 12.45
C THR A 156 7.63 22.06 13.09
N GLY A 157 7.16 21.08 12.29
CA GLY A 157 6.73 19.77 12.78
C GLY A 157 5.38 19.81 13.51
N LYS A 158 4.65 20.93 13.44
CA LYS A 158 3.32 21.10 14.02
C LYS A 158 2.42 21.85 13.03
N ILE A 159 1.17 21.45 12.94
CA ILE A 159 0.15 22.17 12.16
C ILE A 159 -0.96 22.62 13.10
N THR A 160 -1.47 23.83 12.88
CA THR A 160 -2.69 24.32 13.55
C THR A 160 -3.74 24.48 12.48
N LEU A 161 -4.83 23.74 12.63
CA LEU A 161 -5.96 23.76 11.69
C LEU A 161 -7.18 24.33 12.39
N SER A 162 -7.93 25.20 11.69
CA SER A 162 -9.25 25.64 12.15
C SER A 162 -10.28 24.51 12.01
N TYR A 163 -11.42 24.66 12.69
CA TYR A 163 -12.54 23.74 12.54
C TYR A 163 -12.94 23.53 11.06
N ASP A 164 -13.01 24.60 10.28
CA ASP A 164 -13.38 24.52 8.86
C ASP A 164 -12.35 23.73 8.05
N GLN A 165 -11.05 23.93 8.31
CA GLN A 165 -9.99 23.19 7.63
C GLN A 165 -10.04 21.70 7.97
N VAL A 166 -10.26 21.36 9.24
CA VAL A 166 -10.42 19.96 9.67
C VAL A 166 -11.68 19.36 9.02
N SER A 167 -12.80 20.08 9.02
CA SER A 167 -14.06 19.62 8.44
C SER A 167 -13.94 19.36 6.94
N LEU A 168 -13.25 20.23 6.20
CA LEU A 168 -12.97 20.02 4.77
C LEU A 168 -12.06 18.81 4.53
N ILE A 169 -11.01 18.61 5.35
CA ILE A 169 -10.15 17.43 5.23
C ILE A 169 -10.95 16.15 5.48
N VAL A 170 -11.75 16.11 6.53
CA VAL A 170 -12.59 14.95 6.88
C VAL A 170 -13.62 14.68 5.77
N LEU A 171 -14.27 15.74 5.27
CA LEU A 171 -15.26 15.62 4.19
C LEU A 171 -14.61 15.12 2.91
N ASN A 172 -13.44 15.62 2.53
CA ASN A 172 -12.71 15.16 1.36
C ASN A 172 -12.33 13.68 1.49
N ILE A 173 -11.83 13.24 2.66
CA ILE A 173 -11.54 11.83 2.91
C ILE A 173 -12.82 10.99 2.75
N TYR A 174 -13.95 11.45 3.29
CA TYR A 174 -15.22 10.74 3.16
C TYR A 174 -15.70 10.64 1.70
N ILE A 175 -15.62 11.73 0.93
CA ILE A 175 -16.01 11.75 -0.49
C ILE A 175 -15.10 10.83 -1.31
N GLU A 176 -13.79 10.89 -1.12
CA GLU A 176 -12.85 10.00 -1.80
C GLU A 176 -13.12 8.53 -1.47
N LEU A 177 -13.35 8.19 -0.20
CA LEU A 177 -13.67 6.83 0.22
C LEU A 177 -15.00 6.34 -0.38
N THR A 178 -16.04 7.18 -0.40
CA THR A 178 -17.33 6.82 -1.00
C THR A 178 -17.23 6.66 -2.52
N HIS A 179 -16.41 7.47 -3.19
CA HIS A 179 -16.14 7.33 -4.62
C HIS A 179 -15.34 6.06 -4.94
N ILE A 180 -14.24 5.80 -4.22
CA ILE A 180 -13.44 4.57 -4.36
C ILE A 180 -14.31 3.33 -4.11
N PHE A 181 -15.13 3.36 -3.06
CA PHE A 181 -16.04 2.27 -2.76
C PHE A 181 -17.05 2.08 -3.90
N SER A 182 -17.63 3.16 -4.41
CA SER A 182 -18.57 3.11 -5.55
C SER A 182 -17.91 2.54 -6.82
N LEU A 183 -16.69 2.96 -7.15
CA LEU A 183 -15.91 2.39 -8.26
C LEU A 183 -15.59 0.91 -8.06
N TRP A 184 -15.23 0.52 -6.84
CA TRP A 184 -15.01 -0.88 -6.48
C TRP A 184 -16.28 -1.72 -6.69
N ILE A 185 -17.43 -1.22 -6.23
CA ILE A 185 -18.73 -1.86 -6.47
C ILE A 185 -19.03 -1.98 -7.96
N LEU A 186 -18.84 -0.92 -8.74
CA LEU A 186 -19.02 -0.97 -10.19
C LEU A 186 -18.12 -2.02 -10.85
N LYS A 187 -16.86 -2.12 -10.42
CA LYS A 187 -15.91 -3.13 -10.93
C LYS A 187 -16.34 -4.56 -10.58
N GLN A 188 -16.90 -4.78 -9.38
CA GLN A 188 -17.43 -6.09 -8.99
C GLN A 188 -18.74 -6.43 -9.73
N THR A 189 -19.64 -5.46 -9.88
CA THR A 189 -20.94 -5.68 -10.55
C THR A 189 -20.79 -6.09 -12.01
N ASN A 190 -19.76 -5.62 -12.73
CA ASN A 190 -19.47 -6.09 -14.09
C ASN A 190 -19.18 -7.60 -14.20
N LYS A 191 -18.90 -8.30 -13.09
CA LYS A 191 -18.66 -9.74 -13.03
C LYS A 191 -19.81 -10.54 -12.37
N MET A 192 -20.92 -9.89 -12.01
CA MET A 192 -21.98 -10.47 -11.18
C MET A 192 -23.32 -10.67 -11.91
N SER A 193 -24.07 -11.69 -11.48
CA SER A 193 -25.47 -11.89 -11.87
C SER A 193 -26.38 -10.75 -11.37
N HIS A 194 -27.53 -10.56 -12.01
CA HIS A 194 -28.49 -9.51 -11.66
C HIS A 194 -28.97 -9.57 -10.19
N LEU A 195 -29.18 -10.79 -9.65
CA LEU A 195 -29.57 -11.00 -8.25
C LEU A 195 -28.44 -10.64 -7.28
N SER A 196 -27.19 -10.95 -7.63
CA SER A 196 -26.02 -10.59 -6.83
C SER A 196 -25.79 -9.08 -6.78
N LYS A 197 -26.10 -8.35 -7.88
CA LYS A 197 -26.07 -6.88 -7.91
C LYS A 197 -27.09 -6.25 -6.96
N LEU A 198 -28.32 -6.79 -6.93
CA LEU A 198 -29.40 -6.30 -6.05
C LEU A 198 -29.07 -6.49 -4.56
N ASN A 199 -28.55 -7.66 -4.18
CA ASN A 199 -28.15 -7.90 -2.80
C ASN A 199 -27.00 -6.99 -2.37
N LEU A 200 -25.99 -6.80 -3.23
CA LEU A 200 -24.88 -5.89 -2.95
C LEU A 200 -25.37 -4.43 -2.78
N LEU A 201 -26.32 -3.98 -3.61
CA LEU A 201 -26.93 -2.65 -3.46
C LEU A 201 -27.68 -2.51 -2.14
N LEU A 202 -28.42 -3.53 -1.70
CA LEU A 202 -29.12 -3.53 -0.41
C LEU A 202 -28.15 -3.48 0.77
N ASP A 203 -27.05 -4.23 0.72
CA ASP A 203 -26.01 -4.23 1.77
C ASP A 203 -25.29 -2.87 1.86
N ILE A 204 -24.99 -2.23 0.71
CA ILE A 204 -24.42 -0.88 0.67
C ILE A 204 -25.39 0.14 1.26
N LEU A 205 -26.67 0.10 0.85
CA LEU A 205 -27.69 1.01 1.37
C LEU A 205 -27.87 0.82 2.89
N ALA A 206 -27.83 -0.42 3.38
CA ALA A 206 -27.88 -0.70 4.81
C ALA A 206 -26.68 -0.12 5.56
N LEU A 207 -25.46 -0.26 5.03
CA LEU A 207 -24.25 0.34 5.61
C LEU A 207 -24.30 1.88 5.61
N TYR A 208 -24.80 2.47 4.53
CA TYR A 208 -24.93 3.93 4.41
C TYR A 208 -25.97 4.49 5.38
N ILE A 209 -27.13 3.81 5.52
CA ILE A 209 -28.18 4.15 6.48
C ILE A 209 -27.67 3.99 7.92
N TYR A 210 -26.94 2.90 8.22
CA TYR A 210 -26.39 2.64 9.55
C TYR A 210 -25.34 3.69 9.94
N SER A 211 -24.45 4.05 9.02
CA SER A 211 -23.47 5.12 9.21
C SER A 211 -24.14 6.47 9.48
N TYR A 212 -25.25 6.78 8.81
CA TYR A 212 -25.98 8.03 9.02
C TYR A 212 -26.70 8.08 10.38
N LYS A 213 -27.07 6.92 10.93
CA LYS A 213 -27.80 6.80 12.19
C LYS A 213 -26.91 6.96 13.44
N GLU A 214 -25.61 6.67 13.32
CA GLU A 214 -24.60 6.91 14.38
C GLU A 214 -24.09 8.37 14.40
N LEU A 215 -24.40 9.14 13.35
CA LEU A 215 -24.01 10.56 13.21
C LEU A 215 -25.09 11.55 13.70
N LEU A 216 -26.29 11.07 14.04
CA LEU A 216 -27.43 11.84 14.59
C LEU A 216 -27.72 11.41 16.03
#